data_AF-A0A4P6JJA8-F1
#
_entry.id   AF-A0A4P6JJA8-F1
#
_cell.length_a   1.000
_cell.length_b   1.000
_cell.length_c   1.000
_cell.angle_alpha   90.00
_cell.angle_beta   90.00
_cell.angle_gamma   90.00
#
_symmetry.space_group_name_H-M   'P 1'
#
loop_
_entity.id
_entity.type
_entity.pdbx_description
1 polymer ?
#
loop_
_entity_poly.entity_id
_entity_poly.type
_entity_poly.pdbx_seq_one_letter_code
_entity_poly.pdbx_strand_id
1 'polypeptide(L)'
;MSDSTRPRRPKEPKKKSARLTNIDAQIAALQRERETEAKRINEEEYKKDTRRKILMGQAVLKEAQRREPVRKFMYNLLNRDLTRPGDRALFDDLMEEWGMPRLPPLDSIPPTPVSGGPVDGQAPEENTPEMEDA
;
A
#
# COMPACT_ATOMS: atom_id res chain seq x y z
N MET A 1 -30.71 31.87 74.43
CA MET A 1 -29.43 31.33 73.91
C MET A 1 -29.74 29.92 73.42
N SER A 2 -29.95 29.75 72.11
CA SER A 2 -28.95 29.25 71.14
C SER A 2 -28.91 27.72 71.17
N ASP A 3 -28.96 26.94 70.09
CA ASP A 3 -28.96 27.22 68.66
C ASP A 3 -29.48 25.93 67.97
N SER A 4 -30.34 26.06 66.97
CA SER A 4 -30.95 24.95 66.23
C SER A 4 -30.06 24.61 65.04
N THR A 5 -29.07 23.74 65.22
CA THR A 5 -28.24 23.28 64.10
C THR A 5 -28.97 22.18 63.31
N ARG A 6 -29.71 22.59 62.27
CA ARG A 6 -30.19 21.67 61.21
C ARG A 6 -29.01 21.34 60.29
N PRO A 7 -28.71 20.06 59.99
CA PRO A 7 -27.68 19.74 59.01
C PRO A 7 -28.14 20.18 57.62
N ARG A 8 -27.28 20.92 56.91
CA ARG A 8 -27.53 21.36 55.54
C ARG A 8 -27.50 20.15 54.60
N ARG A 9 -28.60 19.89 53.89
CA ARG A 9 -28.65 18.92 52.78
C ARG A 9 -27.73 19.40 51.65
N PRO A 10 -26.75 18.61 51.16
CA PRO A 10 -25.99 18.97 49.97
C PRO A 10 -26.91 18.96 48.74
N LYS A 11 -26.86 20.02 47.92
CA LYS A 11 -27.62 20.09 46.67
C LYS A 11 -27.00 19.14 45.63
N GLU A 12 -27.81 18.20 45.14
CA GLU A 12 -27.41 17.21 44.14
C GLU A 12 -27.07 17.84 42.78
N PRO A 13 -25.88 17.60 42.20
CA PRO A 13 -25.59 17.95 40.81
C PRO A 13 -25.92 16.79 39.84
N LYS A 14 -26.98 16.01 40.08
CA LYS A 14 -27.25 14.76 39.34
C LYS A 14 -27.70 14.93 37.88
N LYS A 15 -28.30 16.06 37.51
CA LYS A 15 -28.87 16.26 36.15
C LYS A 15 -27.84 16.62 35.08
N LYS A 16 -26.77 17.35 35.44
CA LYS A 16 -25.71 17.73 34.50
C LYS A 16 -24.81 16.55 34.16
N SER A 17 -24.48 15.70 35.13
CA SER A 17 -23.71 14.48 34.89
C SER A 17 -24.46 13.48 34.01
N ALA A 18 -25.77 13.27 34.24
CA ALA A 18 -26.59 12.38 33.43
C ALA A 18 -26.70 12.84 31.95
N ARG A 19 -26.71 14.15 31.70
CA ARG A 19 -26.72 14.68 30.32
C ARG A 19 -25.39 14.43 29.62
N LEU A 20 -24.26 14.58 30.32
CA LEU A 20 -22.94 14.28 29.78
C LEU A 20 -22.80 12.80 29.45
N THR A 21 -23.19 11.89 30.35
CA THR A 21 -23.14 10.44 30.07
C THR A 21 -24.01 10.04 28.88
N ASN A 22 -25.17 10.68 28.71
CA ASN A 22 -26.04 10.43 27.55
C ASN A 22 -25.41 10.93 26.24
N ILE A 23 -24.73 12.07 26.28
CA ILE A 23 -23.99 12.60 25.11
C ILE A 23 -22.82 11.67 24.78
N ASP A 24 -22.06 11.22 25.77
CA ASP A 24 -20.94 10.29 25.57
C ASP A 24 -21.42 8.96 24.97
N ALA A 25 -22.56 8.45 25.43
CA ALA A 25 -23.19 7.25 24.88
C ALA A 25 -23.63 7.45 23.42
N GLN A 26 -24.15 8.63 23.06
CA GLN A 26 -24.51 8.96 21.68
C GLN A 26 -23.27 9.08 20.78
N ILE A 27 -22.20 9.71 21.26
CA ILE A 27 -20.93 9.80 20.54
C ILE A 27 -20.37 8.39 20.27
N ALA A 28 -20.37 7.52 21.28
CA ALA A 28 -19.91 6.15 21.12
C ALA A 28 -20.76 5.35 20.12
N ALA A 29 -22.08 5.57 20.10
CA ALA A 29 -22.97 4.95 19.13
C ALA A 29 -22.67 5.41 17.70
N LEU A 30 -22.54 6.72 17.49
CA LEU A 30 -22.23 7.31 16.18
C LEU A 30 -20.83 6.90 15.68
N GLN A 31 -19.86 6.76 16.58
CA GLN A 31 -18.52 6.27 16.23
C GLN A 31 -18.56 4.83 15.73
N ARG A 32 -19.31 3.94 16.40
CA ARG A 32 -19.48 2.55 15.96
C ARG A 32 -20.18 2.45 14.60
N GLU A 33 -21.20 3.28 14.38
CA GLU A 33 -21.90 3.34 13.09
C GLU A 33 -20.95 3.77 11.98
N ARG A 34 -20.18 4.84 12.21
CA ARG A 34 -19.15 5.31 11.27
C ARG A 34 -18.12 4.22 10.95
N GLU A 35 -17.60 3.53 11.96
CA GLU A 35 -16.61 2.46 11.77
C GLU A 35 -17.19 1.29 10.96
N THR A 36 -18.45 0.94 11.21
CA THR A 36 -19.14 -0.13 10.48
C THR A 36 -19.31 0.24 9.01
N GLU A 37 -19.75 1.46 8.74
CA GLU A 37 -19.92 1.94 7.38
C GLU A 37 -18.57 2.08 6.64
N ALA A 38 -17.53 2.57 7.32
CA ALA A 38 -16.19 2.65 6.77
C ALA A 38 -15.63 1.26 6.40
N LYS A 39 -15.86 0.24 7.25
CA LYS A 39 -15.50 -1.15 6.93
C LYS A 39 -16.24 -1.65 5.69
N ARG A 40 -17.55 -1.40 5.61
CA ARG A 40 -18.37 -1.79 4.46
C ARG A 40 -17.85 -1.17 3.15
N ILE A 41 -17.53 0.12 3.16
CA ILE A 41 -16.96 0.83 2.00
C ILE A 41 -15.63 0.19 1.60
N ASN A 42 -14.71 -0.01 2.56
CA ASN A 42 -13.40 -0.62 2.29
C ASN A 42 -13.53 -2.04 1.73
N GLU A 43 -14.47 -2.84 2.24
CA GLU A 43 -14.74 -4.19 1.72
C GLU A 43 -15.28 -4.15 0.28
N GLU A 44 -16.19 -3.23 -0.03
CA GLU A 44 -16.71 -3.05 -1.38
C GLU A 44 -15.62 -2.60 -2.35
N GLU A 45 -14.74 -1.68 -1.93
CA GLU A 45 -13.59 -1.24 -2.72
C GLU A 45 -12.60 -2.37 -2.95
N TYR A 46 -12.26 -3.14 -1.92
CA TYR A 46 -11.41 -4.31 -2.04
C TYR A 46 -11.99 -5.33 -3.02
N LYS A 47 -13.30 -5.64 -2.92
CA LYS A 47 -13.99 -6.54 -3.85
C LYS A 47 -13.89 -6.04 -5.30
N LYS A 48 -14.11 -4.74 -5.53
CA LYS A 48 -13.99 -4.12 -6.86
C LYS A 48 -12.56 -4.20 -7.39
N ASP A 49 -11.58 -3.93 -6.54
CA ASP A 49 -10.17 -3.97 -6.90
C ASP A 49 -9.69 -5.39 -7.23
N THR A 50 -10.00 -6.37 -6.37
CA THR A 50 -9.75 -7.79 -6.63
C THR A 50 -10.39 -8.22 -7.95
N ARG A 51 -11.64 -7.82 -8.21
CA ARG A 51 -12.31 -8.14 -9.47
C ARG A 51 -11.59 -7.53 -10.68
N ARG A 52 -11.14 -6.27 -10.59
CA ARG A 52 -10.37 -5.60 -11.65
C ARG A 52 -9.05 -6.33 -11.94
N LYS A 53 -8.30 -6.69 -10.90
CA LYS A 53 -7.04 -7.42 -11.00
C LYS A 53 -7.22 -8.80 -11.65
N ILE A 54 -8.25 -9.55 -11.24
CA ILE A 54 -8.56 -10.85 -11.83
C ILE A 54 -8.90 -10.72 -13.33
N LEU A 55 -9.80 -9.79 -13.68
CA LEU A 55 -10.21 -9.62 -15.08
C LEU A 55 -9.05 -9.15 -15.97
N MET A 56 -8.22 -8.23 -15.47
CA MET A 56 -7.02 -7.79 -16.19
C MET A 56 -6.02 -8.93 -16.36
N GLY A 57 -5.76 -9.70 -15.30
CA GLY A 57 -4.90 -10.87 -15.35
C GLY A 57 -5.37 -11.89 -16.37
N GLN A 58 -6.68 -12.21 -16.38
CA GLN A 58 -7.27 -13.10 -17.38
C GLN A 58 -7.08 -12.60 -18.81
N ALA A 59 -7.30 -11.31 -19.06
CA ALA A 59 -7.12 -10.72 -20.38
C ALA A 59 -5.67 -10.81 -20.86
N VAL A 60 -4.71 -10.48 -19.99
CA VAL A 60 -3.27 -10.55 -20.31
C VAL A 60 -2.82 -11.99 -20.51
N LEU A 61 -3.25 -12.93 -19.67
CA LEU A 61 -2.92 -14.36 -19.82
C LEU A 61 -3.42 -14.93 -21.15
N LYS A 62 -4.64 -14.56 -21.57
CA LYS A 62 -5.19 -14.98 -22.87
C LYS A 62 -4.36 -14.45 -24.04
N GLU A 63 -3.83 -13.24 -23.93
CA GLU A 63 -2.93 -12.68 -24.94
C GLU A 63 -1.56 -13.37 -24.94
N ALA A 64 -1.03 -13.67 -23.74
CA ALA A 64 0.22 -14.41 -23.58
C ALA A 64 0.16 -15.78 -24.23
N GLN A 65 -0.96 -16.52 -24.09
CA GLN A 65 -1.14 -17.82 -24.76
C GLN A 65 -1.02 -17.75 -26.28
N ARG A 66 -1.33 -16.60 -26.89
CA ARG A 66 -1.34 -16.42 -28.35
C ARG A 66 -0.02 -15.88 -28.89
N ARG A 67 0.72 -15.11 -28.07
CA ARG A 67 1.82 -14.28 -28.55
C ARG A 67 3.07 -14.48 -27.70
N GLU A 68 4.09 -15.04 -28.34
CA GLU A 68 5.41 -15.25 -27.75
C GLU A 68 6.05 -13.98 -27.14
N PRO A 69 5.98 -12.79 -27.77
CA PRO A 69 6.50 -11.56 -27.15
C PRO A 69 5.86 -11.23 -25.81
N VAL A 70 4.56 -11.51 -25.65
CA VAL A 70 3.82 -11.25 -24.41
C VAL A 70 4.22 -12.24 -23.32
N ARG A 71 4.47 -13.51 -23.66
CA ARG A 71 5.03 -14.50 -22.71
C ARG A 71 6.41 -14.07 -22.20
N LYS A 72 7.30 -13.64 -23.10
CA LYS A 72 8.64 -13.13 -22.72
C LYS A 72 8.55 -11.92 -21.79
N PHE A 73 7.67 -10.98 -22.12
CA PHE A 73 7.41 -9.81 -21.27
C PHE A 73 6.92 -10.22 -19.89
N MET A 74 5.93 -11.13 -19.82
CA MET A 74 5.40 -11.64 -18.55
C MET A 74 6.46 -12.38 -17.73
N TYR A 75 7.28 -13.23 -18.36
CA TYR A 75 8.38 -13.92 -17.69
C TYR A 75 9.33 -12.92 -17.00
N ASN A 76 9.76 -11.88 -17.73
CA ASN A 76 10.64 -10.85 -17.18
C ASN A 76 9.96 -10.07 -16.04
N LEU A 77 8.68 -9.76 -16.19
CA LEU A 77 7.90 -9.06 -15.17
C LEU A 77 7.79 -9.87 -13.88
N LEU A 78 7.42 -11.15 -13.99
CA LEU A 78 7.32 -12.06 -12.84
C LEU A 78 8.69 -12.29 -12.19
N ASN A 79 9.75 -12.42 -12.99
CA ASN A 79 11.11 -12.55 -12.47
C ASN A 79 11.60 -11.29 -11.73
N ARG A 80 11.08 -10.11 -12.07
CA ARG A 80 11.43 -8.87 -11.37
C ARG A 80 10.59 -8.67 -10.11
N ASP A 81 9.28 -8.88 -10.20
CA ASP A 81 8.33 -8.42 -9.19
C ASP A 81 7.98 -9.48 -8.14
N LEU A 82 8.16 -10.79 -8.44
CA LEU A 82 7.93 -11.84 -7.44
C LEU A 82 9.16 -12.01 -6.54
N THR A 83 9.00 -11.62 -5.28
CA THR A 83 10.06 -11.68 -4.26
C THR A 83 9.96 -12.89 -3.33
N ARG A 84 8.80 -13.56 -3.29
CA ARG A 84 8.59 -14.72 -2.42
C ARG A 84 8.85 -16.02 -3.20
N PRO A 85 9.70 -16.94 -2.69
CA PRO A 85 9.96 -18.22 -3.35
C PRO A 85 8.69 -19.05 -3.59
N GLY A 86 7.76 -19.04 -2.62
CA GLY A 86 6.48 -19.73 -2.74
C GLY A 86 5.62 -19.20 -3.89
N ASP A 87 5.57 -17.88 -4.06
CA ASP A 87 4.79 -17.26 -5.14
C ASP A 87 5.41 -17.55 -6.52
N ARG A 88 6.75 -17.64 -6.60
CA ARG A 88 7.45 -18.04 -7.84
C ARG A 88 7.11 -19.47 -8.26
N ALA A 89 7.08 -20.39 -7.31
CA ALA A 89 6.79 -21.80 -7.56
C ALA A 89 5.36 -22.02 -8.12
N LEU A 90 4.41 -21.11 -7.85
CA LEU A 90 3.07 -21.17 -8.43
C LEU A 90 3.05 -21.06 -9.97
N PHE A 91 4.14 -20.61 -10.59
CA PHE A 91 4.24 -20.42 -12.03
C PHE A 91 5.01 -21.52 -12.75
N ASP A 92 5.58 -22.52 -12.05
CA ASP A 92 6.44 -23.53 -12.67
C ASP A 92 5.74 -24.30 -13.79
N ASP A 93 4.51 -24.78 -13.54
CA ASP A 93 3.70 -25.50 -14.53
C ASP A 93 3.35 -24.60 -15.74
N LEU A 94 3.09 -23.32 -15.47
CA LEU A 94 2.77 -22.34 -16.53
C LEU A 94 4.00 -22.02 -17.39
N MET A 95 5.20 -21.96 -16.79
CA MET A 95 6.44 -21.77 -17.54
C MET A 95 6.71 -22.96 -18.46
N GLU A 96 6.48 -24.17 -17.98
CA GLU A 96 6.59 -25.40 -18.78
C GLU A 96 5.61 -25.39 -19.96
N GLU A 97 4.33 -25.07 -19.73
CA GLU A 97 3.33 -24.91 -20.79
C GLU A 97 3.75 -23.86 -21.85
N TRP A 98 4.38 -22.79 -21.39
CA TRP A 98 4.83 -21.69 -22.27
C TRP A 98 6.16 -21.97 -22.97
N GLY A 99 6.82 -23.10 -22.69
CA GLY A 99 8.15 -23.41 -23.20
C GLY A 99 9.23 -22.46 -22.67
N MET A 100 9.00 -21.89 -21.49
CA MET A 100 9.90 -20.97 -20.80
C MET A 100 10.69 -21.71 -19.71
N PRO A 101 11.91 -21.24 -19.37
CA PRO A 101 12.58 -21.75 -18.19
C PRO A 101 11.78 -21.41 -16.92
N ARG A 102 11.92 -22.24 -15.89
CA ARG A 102 11.40 -21.91 -14.55
C ARG A 102 12.02 -20.61 -14.05
N LEU A 103 11.26 -19.86 -13.27
CA LEU A 103 11.76 -18.61 -12.68
C LEU A 103 12.96 -18.94 -11.77
N PRO A 104 14.10 -18.23 -11.92
CA PRO A 104 15.29 -18.52 -11.13
C PRO A 104 15.03 -18.26 -9.64
N PRO A 105 15.74 -18.93 -8.73
CA PRO A 105 15.76 -18.57 -7.31
C PRO A 105 16.22 -17.12 -7.12
N LEU A 106 15.68 -16.42 -6.12
CA LEU A 106 15.98 -15.00 -5.88
C LEU A 106 17.47 -14.76 -5.63
N ASP A 107 18.14 -15.72 -4.97
CA ASP A 107 19.56 -15.66 -4.61
C ASP A 107 20.52 -15.75 -5.81
N SER A 108 19.98 -16.09 -6.98
CA SER A 108 20.71 -16.21 -8.25
C SER A 108 20.48 -15.03 -9.19
N ILE A 109 19.69 -14.02 -8.79
CA ILE A 109 19.50 -12.81 -9.57
C ILE A 109 20.70 -11.89 -9.28
N PRO A 110 21.63 -11.65 -10.23
CA PRO A 110 22.66 -10.64 -10.01
C PRO A 110 21.96 -9.31 -9.71
N PRO A 111 22.45 -8.50 -8.75
CA PRO A 111 21.85 -7.20 -8.48
C PRO A 111 21.79 -6.46 -9.81
N THR A 112 20.57 -6.19 -10.30
CA THR A 112 20.42 -5.37 -11.50
C THR A 112 21.13 -4.06 -11.21
N PRO A 113 22.01 -3.57 -12.08
CA PRO A 113 22.50 -2.20 -11.92
C PRO A 113 21.26 -1.32 -11.91
N VAL A 114 21.03 -0.66 -10.77
CA VAL A 114 20.02 0.38 -10.65
C VAL A 114 20.32 1.34 -11.79
N SER A 115 19.42 1.44 -12.77
CA SER A 115 19.49 2.45 -13.82
C SER A 115 19.28 3.80 -13.15
N GLY A 116 20.39 4.32 -12.63
CA GLY A 116 20.48 5.40 -11.67
C GLY A 116 21.92 5.48 -11.17
N GLY A 117 22.89 5.40 -12.09
CA GLY A 117 24.22 5.89 -11.81
C GLY A 117 24.13 7.40 -11.54
N PRO A 118 24.99 7.97 -10.68
CA PRO A 118 25.09 9.41 -10.56
C PRO A 118 25.40 9.97 -11.94
N VAL A 119 24.60 10.94 -12.39
CA VAL A 119 25.02 11.83 -13.47
C VAL A 119 26.27 12.52 -12.93
N ASP A 120 27.43 12.03 -13.36
CA ASP A 120 28.71 12.68 -13.09
C ASP A 120 28.54 14.14 -13.51
N GLY A 121 28.61 15.02 -12.50
CA GLY A 121 28.65 16.45 -12.68
C GLY A 121 29.92 16.77 -13.43
N GLN A 122 29.84 16.80 -14.76
CA GLN A 122 30.81 17.45 -15.60
C GLN A 122 30.80 18.93 -15.19
N ALA A 123 31.78 19.31 -14.36
CA ALA A 123 32.07 20.70 -14.07
C ALA A 123 32.34 21.41 -15.41
N PRO A 124 31.76 22.59 -15.67
CA PRO A 124 32.17 23.37 -16.84
C PRO A 124 33.62 23.81 -16.63
N GLU A 125 34.49 23.42 -17.56
CA GLU A 125 35.87 23.90 -17.63
C GLU A 125 35.88 25.43 -17.66
N GLU A 126 36.63 25.99 -16.71
CA GLU A 126 36.91 27.40 -16.55
C GLU A 126 37.84 27.83 -17.69
N ASN A 127 37.24 28.30 -18.79
CA ASN A 127 37.99 28.85 -19.92
C ASN A 127 38.58 30.21 -19.50
N THR A 128 39.85 30.20 -19.12
CA THR A 128 40.63 31.40 -18.83
C THR A 128 41.37 31.78 -20.12
N PRO A 129 41.08 32.93 -20.77
CA PRO A 129 41.90 33.34 -21.90
C PRO A 129 43.23 33.86 -21.38
N GLU A 130 44.30 33.14 -21.69
CA GLU A 130 45.68 33.62 -21.56
C GLU A 130 45.82 34.91 -22.38
N MET A 131 46.09 36.02 -21.68
CA MET A 131 46.68 37.19 -22.30
C MET A 131 48.19 36.95 -22.39
N GLU A 132 48.68 36.71 -23.61
CA GLU A 132 50.09 36.89 -23.93
C GLU A 132 50.26 38.18 -24.74
N ASP A 133 51.19 39.01 -24.26
CA ASP A 133 51.66 40.25 -24.86
C ASP A 133 52.38 40.01 -26.21
N ALA A 134 52.03 40.77 -27.24
CA ALA A 134 52.92 41.32 -28.27
C ALA A 134 52.21 42.37 -29.13
#